data_AF-A0A4V3QZC5-F1
#
_entry.id   AF-A0A4V3QZC5-F1
#
_cell.length_a   1.000
_cell.length_b   1.000
_cell.length_c   1.000
_cell.angle_alpha   90.00
_cell.angle_beta   90.00
_cell.angle_gamma   90.00
#
_symmetry.space_group_name_H-M   'P 1'
#
loop_
_entity.id
_entity.type
_entity.pdbx_description
1 polymer ?
#
loop_
_entity_poly.entity_id
_entity_poly.type
_entity_poly.pdbx_seq_one_letter_code
_entity_poly.pdbx_strand_id
1 'polypeptide(L)'
;MMRMAELGAVNLVGESIVAVLRARRSLLQAEGRLDPVPAAAEIAHVPLSKLTGASPPTGGLSLTCYHVGRSDSVIGRGPMGDPSQGAGISLELSYVLACWSTTTLEEQALLSWAMLELDRYPILDQGQLLGGATWSRGESVQIVPDDSDPERLFRLWEALKLKHHLSALYKARVIRIGYRPVADAPPVAASRFSFADGDPIAEPAL
;
A
#
# COMPACT_ATOMS: atom_id res chain seq x y z
N MET A 1 -17.37 -16.88 2.81
CA MET A 1 -17.46 -15.60 2.06
C MET A 1 -16.17 -14.83 2.32
N MET A 2 -15.33 -14.65 1.31
CA MET A 2 -14.03 -13.97 1.44
C MET A 2 -14.28 -12.46 1.30
N ARG A 3 -14.13 -11.71 2.40
CA ARG A 3 -14.14 -10.23 2.33
C ARG A 3 -12.91 -9.76 1.56
N MET A 4 -12.98 -8.54 1.02
CA MET A 4 -11.85 -7.81 0.44
C MET A 4 -11.67 -6.51 1.21
N ALA A 5 -10.47 -5.93 1.17
CA ALA A 5 -10.24 -4.65 1.82
C ALA A 5 -11.01 -3.51 1.14
N GLU A 6 -11.58 -2.60 1.94
CA GLU A 6 -12.30 -1.43 1.41
C GLU A 6 -11.31 -0.35 0.90
N LEU A 7 -11.80 0.63 0.13
CA LEU A 7 -10.98 1.69 -0.50
C LEU A 7 -10.06 2.44 0.49
N GLY A 8 -10.45 2.57 1.76
CA GLY A 8 -9.64 3.20 2.81
C GLY A 8 -8.34 2.45 3.15
N ALA A 9 -8.21 1.19 2.74
CA ALA A 9 -7.05 0.34 3.03
C ALA A 9 -5.73 0.97 2.57
N VAL A 10 -5.72 1.64 1.42
CA VAL A 10 -4.50 2.23 0.82
C VAL A 10 -3.87 3.27 1.75
N ASN A 11 -4.67 4.18 2.32
CA ASN A 11 -4.16 5.16 3.28
C ASN A 11 -3.75 4.49 4.60
N LEU A 12 -4.52 3.51 5.05
CA LEU A 12 -4.27 2.80 6.30
C LEU A 12 -2.96 2.01 6.28
N VAL A 13 -2.46 1.56 5.13
CA VAL A 13 -1.12 0.95 5.02
C VAL A 13 -0.05 1.91 5.54
N GLY A 14 -0.03 3.14 5.02
CA GLY A 14 0.98 4.14 5.40
C GLY A 14 0.89 4.50 6.89
N GLU A 15 -0.33 4.69 7.40
CA GLU A 15 -0.57 4.94 8.83
C GLU A 15 -0.11 3.76 9.71
N SER A 16 -0.32 2.52 9.25
CA SER A 16 0.08 1.31 9.98
C SER A 16 1.60 1.18 10.07
N ILE A 17 2.32 1.45 8.97
CA ILE A 17 3.78 1.45 8.96
C ILE A 17 4.31 2.47 9.97
N VAL A 18 3.77 3.69 9.97
CA VAL A 18 4.16 4.75 10.90
C VAL A 18 3.82 4.38 12.35
N ALA A 19 2.65 3.78 12.60
CA ALA A 19 2.27 3.32 13.92
C ALA A 19 3.23 2.26 14.47
N VAL A 20 3.65 1.29 13.64
CA VAL A 20 4.63 0.28 14.02
C VAL A 20 5.97 0.92 14.37
N LEU A 21 6.49 1.81 13.52
CA LEU A 21 7.75 2.51 13.80
C LEU A 21 7.69 3.31 15.11
N ARG A 22 6.59 4.06 15.34
CA ARG A 22 6.38 4.81 16.58
C ARG A 22 6.34 3.90 17.82
N ALA A 23 5.63 2.77 17.73
CA ALA A 23 5.53 1.80 18.82
C ALA A 23 6.90 1.20 19.15
N ARG A 24 7.66 0.79 18.12
CA ARG A 24 9.02 0.25 18.29
C ARG A 24 10.00 1.25 18.87
N ARG A 25 9.94 2.51 18.44
CA ARG A 25 10.75 3.59 19.01
C ARG A 25 10.47 3.78 20.50
N SER A 26 9.18 3.81 20.86
CA SER A 26 8.74 3.99 22.25
C SER A 26 9.21 2.83 23.13
N LEU A 27 9.17 1.60 22.61
CA LEU A 27 9.68 0.41 23.29
C LEU A 27 11.20 0.50 23.53
N LEU A 28 11.99 0.79 22.49
CA LEU A 28 13.44 0.90 22.61
C LEU A 28 13.87 2.06 23.50
N GLN A 29 13.10 3.15 23.51
CA GLN A 29 13.31 4.26 24.43
C GLN A 29 13.10 3.82 25.89
N ALA A 30 12.02 3.08 26.17
CA ALA A 30 11.76 2.54 27.50
C ALA A 30 12.84 1.54 27.96
N GLU A 31 13.44 0.80 27.02
CA GLU A 31 14.57 -0.10 27.26
C GLU A 31 15.93 0.63 27.37
N GLY A 32 16.00 1.93 27.08
CA GLY A 32 17.28 2.68 27.05
C GLY A 32 18.20 2.28 25.89
N ARG A 33 17.66 1.69 24.82
CA ARG A 33 18.41 1.14 23.67
C ARG A 33 18.25 1.95 22.38
N LEU A 34 17.70 3.15 22.48
CA LEU A 34 17.39 3.98 21.32
C LEU A 34 18.61 4.78 20.81
N ASP A 35 19.63 5.03 21.64
CA ASP A 35 20.81 5.83 21.27
C ASP A 35 21.50 5.27 20.01
N PRO A 36 21.89 6.10 19.02
CA PRO A 36 21.85 7.57 19.00
C PRO A 36 20.57 8.19 18.37
N VAL A 37 19.47 7.45 18.24
CA VAL A 37 18.23 7.94 17.63
C VAL A 37 17.49 8.90 18.57
N PRO A 38 17.06 10.09 18.10
CA PRO A 38 16.35 11.04 18.94
C PRO A 38 14.98 10.53 19.43
N ALA A 39 14.81 10.52 20.76
CA ALA A 39 13.54 10.17 21.42
C ALA A 39 12.38 11.12 21.08
N ALA A 40 12.66 12.33 20.59
CA ALA A 40 11.65 13.30 20.17
C ALA A 40 11.37 13.31 18.66
N ALA A 41 12.06 12.47 17.86
CA ALA A 41 11.87 12.43 16.42
C ALA A 41 10.41 12.15 16.03
N GLU A 42 9.78 13.09 15.32
CA GLU A 42 8.45 12.86 14.76
C GLU A 42 8.54 11.83 13.63
N ILE A 43 7.59 10.90 13.57
CA ILE A 43 7.47 9.96 12.44
C ILE A 43 6.08 10.16 11.90
N ALA A 44 5.90 10.56 10.65
CA ALA A 44 4.58 10.88 10.11
C ALA A 44 4.36 10.31 8.72
N HIS A 45 3.12 9.90 8.44
CA HIS A 45 2.66 9.60 7.09
C HIS A 45 2.19 10.91 6.46
N VAL A 46 2.83 11.30 5.36
CA VAL A 46 2.68 12.62 4.76
C VAL A 46 2.16 12.45 3.33
N PRO A 47 1.11 13.20 2.92
CA PRO A 47 0.66 13.16 1.54
C PRO A 47 1.69 13.83 0.62
N LEU A 48 1.76 13.36 -0.63
CA LEU A 48 2.70 13.87 -1.63
C LEU A 48 2.59 15.40 -1.81
N SER A 49 1.38 15.95 -1.74
CA SER A 49 1.13 17.39 -1.86
C SER A 49 1.74 18.23 -0.73
N LYS A 50 1.84 17.67 0.49
CA LYS A 50 2.50 18.34 1.62
C LYS A 50 4.00 18.28 1.48
N LEU A 51 4.54 17.16 0.96
CA LEU A 51 5.96 17.01 0.67
C LEU A 51 6.44 18.08 -0.33
N THR A 52 5.69 18.31 -1.41
CA THR A 52 5.99 19.33 -2.42
C THR A 52 5.46 20.73 -2.10
N GLY A 53 4.82 20.89 -0.93
CA GLY A 53 4.13 22.11 -0.54
C GLY A 53 5.07 23.18 0.02
N ALA A 54 4.51 24.34 0.37
CA ALA A 54 5.27 25.45 0.95
C ALA A 54 5.81 25.16 2.37
N SER A 55 5.30 24.13 3.05
CA SER A 55 5.71 23.73 4.40
C SER A 55 6.01 22.22 4.42
N PRO A 56 7.18 21.82 3.89
CA PRO A 56 7.63 20.43 4.00
C PRO A 56 7.92 20.09 5.48
N PRO A 57 8.03 18.79 5.81
CA PRO A 57 8.46 18.38 7.15
C PRO A 57 9.82 19.00 7.50
N THR A 58 10.00 19.38 8.76
CA THR A 58 11.23 20.05 9.22
C THR A 58 12.05 19.20 10.19
N GLY A 59 11.55 18.03 10.58
CA GLY A 59 12.17 17.17 11.57
C GLY A 59 11.66 15.73 11.51
N GLY A 60 12.53 14.78 11.86
CA GLY A 60 12.19 13.37 12.05
C GLY A 60 12.13 12.56 10.76
N LEU A 61 11.14 11.67 10.64
CA LEU A 61 10.91 10.80 9.48
C LEU A 61 9.55 11.10 8.84
N SER A 62 9.53 11.18 7.52
CA SER A 62 8.29 11.15 6.75
C SER A 62 8.21 9.90 5.89
N LEU A 63 7.05 9.25 5.89
CA LEU A 63 6.69 8.23 4.93
C LEU A 63 5.70 8.83 3.93
N THR A 64 6.02 8.80 2.63
CA THR A 64 5.15 9.37 1.58
C THR A 64 4.92 8.34 0.48
N CYS A 65 3.65 8.06 0.17
CA CYS A 65 3.29 7.25 -1.01
C CYS A 65 3.39 8.11 -2.26
N TYR A 66 4.33 7.80 -3.16
CA TYR A 66 4.53 8.58 -4.40
C TYR A 66 3.99 7.88 -5.65
N HIS A 67 3.69 6.58 -5.58
CA HIS A 67 3.15 5.83 -6.70
C HIS A 67 2.25 4.68 -6.23
N VAL A 68 1.14 4.47 -6.94
CA VAL A 68 0.21 3.36 -6.75
C VAL A 68 0.10 2.60 -8.06
N GLY A 69 0.67 1.39 -8.10
CA GLY A 69 0.65 0.50 -9.25
C GLY A 69 -0.32 -0.65 -9.06
N ARG A 70 -0.68 -1.32 -10.16
CA ARG A 70 -1.28 -2.65 -10.08
C ARG A 70 -0.19 -3.66 -9.79
N SER A 71 -0.48 -4.60 -8.89
CA SER A 71 0.40 -5.74 -8.67
C SER A 71 0.06 -6.86 -9.66
N ASP A 72 1.07 -7.33 -10.38
CA ASP A 72 0.96 -8.51 -11.26
C ASP A 72 0.98 -9.83 -10.47
N SER A 73 1.08 -9.76 -9.13
CA SER A 73 1.07 -10.94 -8.27
C SER A 73 -0.31 -11.61 -8.30
N VAL A 74 -0.47 -12.57 -9.20
CA VAL A 74 -1.64 -13.44 -9.28
C VAL A 74 -1.59 -14.46 -8.14
N ILE A 75 -2.01 -14.07 -6.94
CA ILE A 75 -2.36 -15.06 -5.91
C ILE A 75 -3.71 -15.63 -6.33
N GLY A 76 -3.68 -16.92 -6.72
CA GLY A 76 -4.68 -17.67 -7.47
C GLY A 76 -6.11 -17.13 -7.36
N ARG A 77 -6.73 -16.85 -8.52
CA ARG A 77 -8.18 -16.73 -8.58
C ARG A 77 -8.76 -18.02 -8.00
N GLY A 78 -9.54 -17.90 -6.93
CA GLY A 78 -10.45 -18.99 -6.54
C GLY A 78 -11.30 -19.39 -7.75
N PRO A 79 -11.84 -20.62 -7.76
CA PRO A 79 -12.56 -21.16 -8.91
C PRO A 79 -13.59 -20.14 -9.42
N MET A 80 -13.49 -19.87 -10.72
CA MET A 80 -14.38 -18.98 -11.46
C MET A 80 -15.82 -19.47 -11.27
N GLY A 81 -16.61 -18.80 -10.43
CA GLY A 81 -17.93 -19.34 -10.11
C GLY A 81 -18.90 -18.47 -9.33
N ASP A 82 -18.55 -17.25 -8.92
CA ASP A 82 -19.50 -16.41 -8.20
C ASP A 82 -19.45 -14.95 -8.67
N PRO A 83 -20.43 -14.47 -9.46
CA PRO A 83 -20.54 -13.07 -9.85
C PRO A 83 -20.82 -12.13 -8.67
N SER A 84 -21.15 -12.65 -7.48
CA SER A 84 -21.26 -11.86 -6.23
C SER A 84 -19.89 -11.57 -5.58
N GLN A 85 -18.82 -12.28 -5.99
CA GLN A 85 -17.45 -11.92 -5.63
C GLN A 85 -17.03 -10.70 -6.44
N GLY A 86 -17.26 -9.52 -5.85
CA GLY A 86 -16.98 -8.22 -6.47
C GLY A 86 -15.62 -8.14 -7.15
N ALA A 87 -15.58 -7.44 -8.28
CA ALA A 87 -14.35 -7.19 -9.04
C ALA A 87 -13.35 -6.43 -8.16
N GLY A 88 -12.31 -7.13 -7.71
CA GLY A 88 -11.20 -6.56 -6.95
C GLY A 88 -9.93 -6.40 -7.78
N ILE A 89 -9.07 -5.48 -7.35
CA ILE A 89 -7.75 -5.28 -7.95
C ILE A 89 -6.66 -5.48 -6.90
N SER A 90 -5.53 -6.03 -7.34
CA SER A 90 -4.30 -6.11 -6.55
C SER A 90 -3.46 -4.87 -6.79
N LEU A 91 -2.97 -4.26 -5.72
CA LEU A 91 -2.17 -3.04 -5.74
C LEU A 91 -0.76 -3.27 -5.18
N GLU A 92 0.16 -2.48 -5.68
CA GLU A 92 1.49 -2.26 -5.10
C GLU A 92 1.64 -0.76 -4.82
N LEU A 93 2.04 -0.41 -3.60
CA LEU A 93 2.26 0.97 -3.18
C LEU A 93 3.76 1.22 -3.05
N SER A 94 4.26 2.28 -3.67
CA SER A 94 5.66 2.68 -3.55
C SER A 94 5.78 3.89 -2.61
N TYR A 95 6.63 3.74 -1.61
CA TYR A 95 6.87 4.72 -0.56
C TYR A 95 8.30 5.24 -0.60
N VAL A 96 8.45 6.52 -0.30
CA VAL A 96 9.74 7.12 0.08
C VAL A 96 9.72 7.38 1.58
N LEU A 97 10.70 6.83 2.28
CA LEU A 97 11.00 7.11 3.68
C LEU A 97 12.14 8.13 3.70
N ALA A 98 11.85 9.36 4.10
CA ALA A 98 12.82 10.46 4.09
C ALA A 98 13.09 10.97 5.51
N CYS A 99 14.36 11.28 5.79
CA CYS A 99 14.79 11.86 7.04
C CYS A 99 14.94 13.39 6.92
N TRP A 100 14.49 14.09 7.95
CA TRP A 100 14.53 15.53 8.08
C TRP A 100 15.31 15.85 9.35
N SER A 101 16.56 16.29 9.18
CA SER A 101 17.46 16.58 10.30
C SER A 101 18.38 17.75 9.94
N THR A 102 18.91 18.40 10.96
CA THR A 102 19.97 19.41 10.84
C THR A 102 21.36 18.82 11.10
N THR A 103 21.45 17.57 11.58
CA THR A 103 22.72 16.90 11.90
C THR A 103 22.84 15.55 11.20
N THR A 104 24.05 15.24 10.73
CA THR A 104 24.36 13.98 10.02
C THR A 104 24.17 12.75 10.90
N LEU A 105 24.55 12.85 12.18
CA LEU A 105 24.41 11.72 13.13
C LEU A 105 22.93 11.34 13.28
N GLU A 106 22.06 12.30 13.56
CA GLU A 106 20.63 12.04 13.71
C GLU A 106 20.03 11.55 12.39
N GLU A 107 20.44 12.12 11.25
CA GLU A 107 19.92 11.74 9.93
C GLU A 107 20.21 10.27 9.61
N GLN A 108 21.47 9.86 9.76
CA GLN A 108 21.92 8.50 9.47
C GLN A 108 21.38 7.50 10.50
N ALA A 109 21.38 7.86 11.78
CA ALA A 109 20.89 7.00 12.85
C ALA A 109 19.39 6.73 12.71
N LEU A 110 18.60 7.78 12.52
CA LEU A 110 17.15 7.68 12.45
C LEU A 110 16.69 6.90 11.22
N LEU A 111 17.30 7.15 10.05
CA LEU A 111 16.97 6.38 8.85
C LEU A 111 17.40 4.91 8.99
N SER A 112 18.63 4.66 9.45
CA SER A 112 19.16 3.30 9.59
C SER A 112 18.38 2.47 10.61
N TRP A 113 17.95 3.10 11.72
CA TRP A 113 17.05 2.48 12.69
C TRP A 113 15.70 2.10 12.08
N ALA A 114 15.08 3.02 11.34
CA ALA A 114 13.80 2.74 10.70
C ALA A 114 13.93 1.62 9.67
N MET A 115 15.01 1.59 8.89
CA MET A 115 15.29 0.51 7.95
C MET A 115 15.42 -0.84 8.67
N LEU A 116 16.19 -0.90 9.76
CA LEU A 116 16.36 -2.10 10.56
C LEU A 116 15.03 -2.62 11.14
N GLU A 117 14.18 -1.73 11.63
CA GLU A 117 12.88 -2.13 12.17
C GLU A 117 11.91 -2.61 11.08
N LEU A 118 11.94 -2.02 9.88
CA LEU A 118 11.13 -2.50 8.75
C LEU A 118 11.62 -3.86 8.23
N ASP A 119 12.93 -4.10 8.20
CA ASP A 119 13.50 -5.39 7.83
C ASP A 119 13.23 -6.48 8.88
N ARG A 120 13.18 -6.10 10.17
CA ARG A 120 12.85 -7.03 11.26
C ARG A 120 11.36 -7.37 11.30
N TYR A 121 10.49 -6.44 10.92
CA TYR A 121 9.04 -6.62 10.91
C TYR A 121 8.43 -6.30 9.53
N PRO A 122 8.78 -7.07 8.48
CA PRO A 122 8.39 -6.77 7.11
C PRO A 122 6.96 -7.15 6.79
N ILE A 123 6.28 -7.90 7.66
CA ILE A 123 4.89 -8.32 7.45
C ILE A 123 4.02 -7.64 8.50
N LEU A 124 3.05 -6.86 8.04
CA LEU A 124 2.02 -6.25 8.87
C LEU A 124 0.78 -7.14 8.85
N ASP A 125 0.46 -7.73 10.00
CA ASP A 125 -0.74 -8.54 10.19
C ASP A 125 -1.92 -7.72 10.73
N GLN A 126 -3.06 -8.37 10.97
CA GLN A 126 -4.26 -7.71 11.50
C GLN A 126 -4.05 -6.96 12.83
N GLY A 127 -3.07 -7.36 13.65
CA GLY A 127 -2.77 -6.67 14.90
C GLY A 127 -2.04 -5.33 14.69
N GLN A 128 -1.35 -5.20 13.56
CA GLN A 128 -0.57 -4.02 13.20
C GLN A 128 -1.29 -3.12 12.19
N LEU A 129 -2.18 -3.69 11.38
CA LEU A 129 -2.97 -2.96 10.40
C LEU A 129 -4.09 -2.14 11.07
N LEU A 130 -4.02 -0.83 10.92
CA LEU A 130 -5.03 0.10 11.43
C LEU A 130 -6.34 -0.02 10.65
N GLY A 131 -7.45 0.30 11.33
CA GLY A 131 -8.79 0.29 10.75
C GLY A 131 -9.37 -1.11 10.57
N GLY A 132 -9.21 -1.99 11.56
CA GLY A 132 -9.46 -3.45 11.47
C GLY A 132 -10.75 -3.95 10.78
N ALA A 133 -11.82 -3.15 10.67
CA ALA A 133 -13.01 -3.53 9.88
C ALA A 133 -12.81 -3.39 8.36
N THR A 134 -11.84 -2.58 7.94
CA THR A 134 -11.44 -2.32 6.56
C THR A 134 -10.71 -3.51 5.94
N TRP A 135 -10.10 -4.38 6.75
CA TRP A 135 -9.29 -5.51 6.30
C TRP A 135 -10.05 -6.82 6.41
N SER A 136 -9.79 -7.73 5.50
CA SER A 136 -10.35 -9.08 5.50
C SER A 136 -9.62 -9.97 6.50
N ARG A 137 -10.28 -11.06 6.91
CA ARG A 137 -9.68 -12.03 7.83
C ARG A 137 -8.49 -12.72 7.20
N GLY A 138 -7.31 -12.58 7.80
CA GLY A 138 -6.06 -13.17 7.31
C GLY A 138 -5.34 -12.35 6.25
N GLU A 139 -5.76 -11.12 5.97
CA GLU A 139 -4.96 -10.20 5.16
C GLU A 139 -3.70 -9.76 5.91
N SER A 140 -2.60 -9.70 5.17
CA SER A 140 -1.32 -9.21 5.62
C SER A 140 -0.71 -8.36 4.52
N VAL A 141 -0.04 -7.28 4.90
CA VAL A 141 0.70 -6.42 3.97
C VAL A 141 2.18 -6.69 4.13
N GLN A 142 2.86 -6.95 3.02
CA GLN A 142 4.31 -7.14 3.02
C GLN A 142 5.00 -5.85 2.62
N ILE A 143 5.93 -5.39 3.45
CA ILE A 143 6.83 -4.27 3.21
C ILE A 143 8.17 -4.85 2.76
N VAL A 144 8.67 -4.39 1.62
CA VAL A 144 9.98 -4.80 1.10
C VAL A 144 10.79 -3.58 0.71
N PRO A 145 12.12 -3.58 0.94
CA PRO A 145 13.01 -2.60 0.33
C PRO A 145 12.82 -2.57 -1.19
N ASP A 146 12.87 -1.38 -1.78
CA ASP A 146 12.96 -1.20 -3.22
C ASP A 146 14.41 -0.92 -3.58
N ASP A 147 15.16 -1.98 -3.90
CA ASP A 147 16.58 -1.95 -4.31
C ASP A 147 16.81 -1.32 -5.69
N SER A 148 15.91 -0.42 -6.10
CA SER A 148 16.08 0.35 -7.33
C SER A 148 17.33 1.22 -7.27
N ASP A 149 17.94 1.42 -8.45
CA ASP A 149 19.15 2.20 -8.64
C ASP A 149 19.10 3.53 -7.86
N PRO A 150 20.17 3.93 -7.13
CA PRO A 150 20.32 5.25 -6.53
C PRO A 150 19.90 6.41 -7.46
N GLU A 151 20.09 6.27 -8.77
CA GLU A 151 19.65 7.25 -9.76
C GLU A 151 18.13 7.52 -9.70
N ARG A 152 17.31 6.50 -9.41
CA ARG A 152 15.86 6.66 -9.29
C ARG A 152 15.48 7.55 -8.12
N LEU A 153 16.17 7.42 -6.99
CA LEU A 153 15.95 8.27 -5.83
C LEU A 153 16.30 9.72 -6.16
N PHE A 154 17.44 9.94 -6.84
CA PHE A 154 17.82 11.28 -7.31
C PHE A 154 16.76 11.87 -8.25
N ARG A 155 16.31 11.11 -9.27
CA ARG A 155 15.26 11.53 -10.21
C ARG A 155 13.93 11.82 -9.51
N LEU A 156 13.58 11.06 -8.47
CA LEU A 156 12.37 11.32 -7.67
C LEU A 156 12.46 12.70 -7.02
N TRP A 157 13.54 13.00 -6.31
CA TRP A 157 13.72 14.30 -5.64
C TRP A 157 13.77 15.47 -6.63
N GLU A 158 14.45 15.30 -7.77
CA GLU A 158 14.48 16.28 -8.86
C GLU A 158 13.07 16.55 -9.42
N ALA A 159 12.27 15.50 -9.65
CA ALA A 159 10.89 15.64 -10.12
C ALA A 159 10.00 16.38 -9.11
N LEU A 160 10.27 16.21 -7.80
CA LEU A 160 9.58 16.94 -6.73
C LEU A 160 10.07 18.39 -6.59
N LYS A 161 11.16 18.78 -7.27
CA LYS A 161 11.82 20.10 -7.16
C LYS A 161 12.19 20.46 -5.73
N LEU A 162 12.55 19.46 -4.94
CA LEU A 162 12.99 19.61 -3.56
C LEU A 162 14.49 19.35 -3.46
N LYS A 163 15.12 19.87 -2.40
CA LYS A 163 16.48 19.48 -2.09
C LYS A 163 16.52 17.97 -1.81
N HIS A 164 17.63 17.35 -2.17
CA HIS A 164 17.83 15.92 -1.90
C HIS A 164 17.96 15.70 -0.38
N HIS A 165 17.17 14.77 0.15
CA HIS A 165 17.19 14.35 1.55
C HIS A 165 17.59 12.88 1.66
N LEU A 166 18.29 12.50 2.72
CA LEU A 166 18.62 11.10 2.95
C LEU A 166 17.33 10.28 3.06
N SER A 167 17.22 9.27 2.21
CA SER A 167 15.98 8.54 2.04
C SER A 167 16.20 7.11 1.56
N ALA A 168 15.20 6.26 1.81
CA ALA A 168 15.12 4.89 1.36
C ALA A 168 13.76 4.63 0.69
N LEU A 169 13.73 3.72 -0.28
CA LEU A 169 12.52 3.36 -1.00
C LEU A 169 11.99 2.01 -0.51
N TYR A 170 10.66 1.93 -0.37
CA TYR A 170 9.96 0.74 0.07
C TYR A 170 8.74 0.47 -0.81
N LYS A 171 8.38 -0.80 -0.95
CA LYS A 171 7.15 -1.24 -1.60
C LYS A 171 6.27 -1.98 -0.60
N ALA A 172 4.99 -1.64 -0.56
CA ALA A 172 3.97 -2.42 0.11
C ALA A 172 3.20 -3.26 -0.93
N ARG A 173 3.12 -4.57 -0.71
CA ARG A 173 2.53 -5.54 -1.64
C ARG A 173 1.42 -6.35 -0.96
N VAL A 174 0.72 -7.16 -1.76
CA VAL A 174 -0.39 -8.05 -1.33
C VAL A 174 -1.66 -7.29 -0.94
N ILE A 175 -1.78 -6.03 -1.34
CA ILE A 175 -2.93 -5.19 -1.05
C ILE A 175 -4.03 -5.48 -2.06
N ARG A 176 -5.17 -6.00 -1.62
CA ARG A 176 -6.32 -6.29 -2.48
C ARG A 176 -7.47 -5.39 -2.06
N ILE A 177 -7.89 -4.52 -2.97
CA ILE A 177 -9.07 -3.69 -2.76
C ILE A 177 -10.20 -4.16 -3.66
N GLY A 178 -11.41 -4.12 -3.13
CA GLY A 178 -12.62 -4.47 -3.88
C GLY A 178 -13.80 -3.71 -3.32
N TYR A 179 -14.85 -3.61 -4.12
CA TYR A 179 -16.13 -3.15 -3.60
C TYR A 179 -16.74 -4.25 -2.73
N ARG A 180 -17.44 -3.83 -1.67
CA ARG A 180 -18.24 -4.75 -0.86
C ARG A 180 -19.22 -5.48 -1.79
N PRO A 181 -19.43 -6.81 -1.62
CA PRO A 181 -20.45 -7.53 -2.38
C PRO A 181 -21.78 -6.81 -2.26
N VAL A 182 -22.39 -6.47 -3.39
CA VAL A 182 -23.79 -6.04 -3.43
C VAL A 182 -24.62 -7.26 -3.03
N ALA A 183 -25.60 -7.09 -2.14
CA ALA A 183 -26.49 -8.16 -1.73
C ALA A 183 -27.09 -8.85 -2.96
N ASP A 184 -27.19 -10.18 -2.92
CA ASP A 184 -27.63 -11.02 -4.05
C ASP A 184 -28.79 -10.37 -4.80
N ALA A 185 -28.57 -10.09 -6.09
CA ALA A 185 -29.68 -9.77 -6.98
C ALA A 185 -30.65 -10.96 -6.96
N PRO A 186 -31.98 -10.73 -7.04
CA PRO A 186 -32.93 -11.82 -7.06
C PRO A 186 -32.59 -12.80 -8.21
N PRO A 187 -32.75 -14.12 -8.00
CA PRO A 187 -32.42 -15.11 -9.01
C PRO A 187 -33.16 -14.78 -10.32
N VAL A 188 -32.46 -14.93 -11.45
CA VAL A 188 -33.05 -14.71 -12.78
C VAL A 188 -34.18 -15.73 -12.97
N ALA A 189 -35.42 -15.29 -12.74
CA ALA A 189 -36.59 -16.16 -12.82
C ALA A 189 -37.06 -16.42 -14.27
N ALA A 190 -36.57 -15.65 -15.24
CA ALA A 190 -36.91 -15.82 -16.65
C ALA A 190 -35.78 -15.37 -17.58
N SER A 191 -35.34 -16.27 -18.46
CA SER A 191 -34.51 -15.93 -19.62
C SER A 191 -35.41 -15.88 -20.86
N ARG A 192 -35.50 -14.71 -21.52
CA ARG A 192 -36.17 -14.59 -22.82
C ARG A 192 -35.16 -14.88 -23.91
N PHE A 193 -35.19 -16.11 -24.45
CA PHE A 193 -34.50 -16.44 -25.68
C PHE A 193 -35.40 -16.04 -26.86
N SER A 194 -34.93 -15.10 -27.69
CA SER A 194 -35.56 -14.81 -28.98
C SER A 194 -34.78 -15.57 -30.05
N PHE A 195 -35.42 -16.57 -30.67
CA PHE A 195 -34.92 -17.15 -31.90
C PHE A 195 -35.47 -16.31 -33.06
N ALA A 196 -34.59 -15.72 -33.85
CA ALA A 196 -34.99 -15.30 -35.20
C ALA A 196 -35.03 -16.57 -36.04
N ASP A 197 -36.20 -16.94 -36.57
CA ASP A 197 -36.30 -18.00 -37.56
C ASP A 197 -35.39 -17.60 -38.73
N GLY A 198 -34.36 -18.40 -38.95
CA GLY A 198 -33.50 -18.27 -40.12
C GLY A 198 -34.33 -18.49 -41.37
N ASP A 199 -34.24 -17.51 -42.28
CA ASP A 199 -34.71 -17.53 -43.66
C ASP A 199 -34.54 -18.94 -44.28
N PRO A 200 -35.56 -19.53 -44.92
CA PRO A 200 -35.41 -20.84 -45.55
C PRO A 200 -34.32 -20.76 -46.62
N ILE A 201 -33.31 -21.63 -46.48
CA ILE A 201 -32.27 -21.84 -47.48
C ILE A 201 -32.98 -22.29 -48.76
N ALA A 202 -33.06 -21.41 -49.76
CA ALA A 202 -33.53 -21.76 -51.08
C ALA A 202 -32.55 -22.77 -51.71
N GLU A 203 -33.01 -23.99 -51.95
CA GLU A 203 -32.28 -24.98 -52.75
C GLU A 203 -32.09 -24.45 -54.18
N PRO A 204 -30.88 -24.57 -54.77
CA PRO A 204 -30.67 -24.27 -56.17
C PRO A 204 -31.32 -25.36 -57.03
N ALA A 205 -32.23 -24.96 -57.92
CA ALA A 205 -32.80 -25.83 -58.94
C ALA A 205 -31.69 -26.33 -59.89
N LEU A 206 -31.67 -27.65 -60.12
CA LEU A 206 -30.88 -28.34 -61.16
C LEU A 206 -31.40 -28.00 -62.56
#